data_AF-A0A2G2AXB6-F1
#
_entry.id   AF-A0A2G2AXB6-F1
#
_cell.length_a   1.000
_cell.length_b   1.000
_cell.length_c   1.000
_cell.angle_alpha   90.00
_cell.angle_beta   90.00
_cell.angle_gamma   90.00
#
_symmetry.space_group_name_H-M   'P 1'
#
loop_
_entity.id
_entity.type
_entity.pdbx_description
1 polymer ?
#
loop_
_entity_poly.entity_id
_entity_poly.type
_entity_poly.pdbx_seq_one_letter_code
_entity_poly.pdbx_strand_id
1 'polypeptide(L)'
;MIEKIEEYILCLDEQRYYDAHEALEAIWFPRRFEDNNEVKLLKGFINASVSFELYKQNKIPQSKKIWKNYLKYRPLLYKVKSLHLNRYHFIARYVEQIHIQNHH
;
A
#
# COMPACT_ATOMS: atom_id res chain seq x y z
N MET A 1 6.28 13.78 4.32
CA MET A 1 5.83 12.82 3.26
C MET A 1 6.82 11.69 3.07
N ILE A 2 8.08 11.96 2.72
CA ILE A 2 9.11 10.91 2.57
C ILE A 2 9.29 10.08 3.84
N GLU A 3 9.30 10.70 5.02
CA GLU A 3 9.39 9.98 6.31
C GLU A 3 8.31 8.91 6.47
N LYS A 4 7.05 9.24 6.12
CA LYS A 4 5.92 8.29 6.17
C LYS A 4 6.02 7.18 5.13
N ILE A 5 6.67 7.43 4.00
CA ILE A 5 6.96 6.42 2.98
C ILE A 5 8.03 5.45 3.48
N GLU A 6 9.09 5.94 4.12
CA GLU A 6 10.12 5.08 4.71
C GLU A 6 9.58 4.29 5.92
N GLU A 7 8.77 4.92 6.77
CA GLU A 7 8.06 4.25 7.87
C GLU A 7 7.17 3.12 7.36
N TYR A 8 6.42 3.35 6.28
CA TYR A 8 5.64 2.31 5.62
C TYR A 8 6.50 1.10 5.20
N ILE A 9 7.64 1.36 4.56
CA ILE A 9 8.55 0.32 4.09
C ILE A 9 9.12 -0.48 5.26
N LEU A 10 9.54 0.19 6.34
CA LEU A 10 10.03 -0.46 7.55
C LEU A 10 8.95 -1.36 8.18
N CYS A 11 7.71 -0.85 8.31
CA CYS A 11 6.61 -1.63 8.85
C CYS A 11 6.25 -2.85 7.98
N LEU A 12 6.40 -2.78 6.65
CA LEU A 12 6.23 -3.93 5.78
C LEU A 12 7.28 -5.02 6.05
N ASP A 13 8.54 -4.63 6.23
CA ASP A 13 9.66 -5.54 6.50
C ASP A 13 9.49 -6.27 7.84
N GLU A 14 9.05 -5.54 8.86
CA GLU A 14 8.76 -6.09 10.19
C GLU A 14 7.40 -6.79 10.28
N GLN A 15 6.67 -6.90 9.16
CA GLN A 15 5.32 -7.48 9.09
C GLN A 15 4.31 -6.85 10.06
N ARG A 16 4.51 -5.56 10.36
CA ARG A 16 3.61 -4.69 11.13
C ARG A 16 2.64 -3.99 10.18
N TYR A 17 1.77 -4.79 9.55
CA TYR A 17 0.93 -4.31 8.44
C TYR A 17 -0.13 -3.29 8.86
N TYR A 18 -0.63 -3.38 10.09
CA TYR A 18 -1.50 -2.33 10.67
C TYR A 18 -0.76 -0.98 10.74
N ASP A 19 0.43 -0.96 11.33
CA ASP A 19 1.25 0.25 11.44
C ASP A 19 1.65 0.80 10.06
N ALA A 20 1.89 -0.08 9.08
CA ALA A 20 2.11 0.33 7.69
C ALA A 20 0.88 1.08 7.14
N HIS A 21 -0.33 0.55 7.34
CA HIS A 21 -1.56 1.27 6.93
C HIS A 21 -1.63 2.66 7.57
N GLU A 22 -1.44 2.77 8.88
CA GLU A 22 -1.48 4.05 9.62
C GLU A 22 -0.45 5.06 9.08
N ALA A 23 0.77 4.61 8.78
CA ALA A 23 1.85 5.47 8.27
C ALA A 23 1.45 6.18 6.96
N LEU A 24 0.88 5.46 6.00
CA LEU A 24 0.41 6.08 4.75
C LEU A 24 -0.96 6.76 4.89
N GLU A 25 -1.82 6.30 5.80
CA GLU A 25 -3.08 6.98 6.07
C GLU A 25 -2.86 8.40 6.59
N ALA A 26 -1.83 8.64 7.42
CA ALA A 26 -1.47 9.96 7.90
C ALA A 26 -1.24 11.00 6.78
N ILE A 27 -0.73 10.57 5.62
CA ILE A 27 -0.54 11.45 4.44
C ILE A 27 -1.72 11.41 3.46
N TRP A 28 -2.42 10.28 3.37
CA TRP A 28 -3.53 10.11 2.44
C TRP A 28 -4.82 10.77 2.97
N PHE A 29 -5.13 10.62 4.26
CA PHE A 29 -6.40 11.03 4.85
C PHE A 29 -6.71 12.52 4.68
N PRO A 30 -5.75 13.47 4.91
CA PRO A 30 -6.00 14.88 4.68
C PRO A 30 -6.31 15.20 3.21
N ARG A 31 -5.79 14.39 2.29
CA ARG A 31 -5.87 14.56 0.84
C ARG A 31 -6.94 13.70 0.17
N ARG A 32 -7.70 12.91 0.95
CA ARG A 32 -8.52 11.78 0.45
C ARG A 32 -9.62 12.14 -0.56
N PHE A 33 -9.99 13.42 -0.65
CA PHE A 33 -10.98 13.94 -1.60
C PHE A 33 -10.37 14.59 -2.85
N GLU A 34 -9.03 14.72 -2.92
CA GLU A 34 -8.36 15.21 -4.12
C GLU A 34 -8.54 14.24 -5.28
N ASP A 35 -8.91 14.76 -6.47
CA ASP A 35 -8.89 13.98 -7.71
C ASP A 35 -7.45 13.88 -8.26
N ASN A 36 -6.60 13.14 -7.52
CA ASN A 36 -5.18 13.04 -7.80
C ASN A 36 -4.74 11.57 -7.91
N ASN A 37 -3.97 11.25 -8.96
CA ASN A 37 -3.44 9.90 -9.18
C ASN A 37 -2.52 9.42 -8.05
N GLU A 38 -1.73 10.30 -7.45
CA GLU A 38 -0.85 9.98 -6.33
C GLU A 38 -1.66 9.63 -5.08
N VAL A 39 -2.70 10.41 -4.77
CA VAL A 39 -3.60 10.14 -3.64
C VAL A 39 -4.30 8.79 -3.82
N LYS A 40 -4.78 8.51 -5.04
CA LYS A 40 -5.38 7.20 -5.37
C LYS A 40 -4.36 6.06 -5.29
N LEU A 41 -3.10 6.30 -5.69
CA LEU A 41 -2.02 5.32 -5.57
C LEU A 41 -1.67 5.01 -4.11
N LEU A 42 -1.57 6.04 -3.25
CA LEU A 42 -1.36 5.88 -1.80
C LEU A 42 -2.47 5.02 -1.18
N LYS A 43 -3.72 5.25 -1.57
CA LYS A 43 -4.86 4.39 -1.19
C LYS A 43 -4.65 2.94 -1.63
N GLY A 44 -4.04 2.72 -2.79
CA GLY A 44 -3.64 1.38 -3.24
C GLY A 44 -2.71 0.70 -2.24
N PHE A 45 -1.62 1.37 -1.85
CA PHE A 45 -0.64 0.81 -0.90
C PHE A 45 -1.23 0.58 0.50
N ILE A 46 -2.12 1.46 0.98
CA ILE A 46 -2.89 1.24 2.20
C ILE A 46 -3.73 -0.04 2.11
N ASN A 47 -4.46 -0.24 0.99
CA ASN A 47 -5.23 -1.48 0.81
C ASN A 47 -4.31 -2.71 0.80
N ALA A 48 -3.11 -2.61 0.24
CA ALA A 48 -2.16 -3.71 0.23
C ALA A 48 -1.75 -4.14 1.65
N SER A 49 -1.40 -3.21 2.53
CA SER A 49 -1.06 -3.56 3.92
C SER A 49 -2.28 -4.08 4.70
N VAL A 50 -3.46 -3.50 4.51
CA VAL A 50 -4.71 -4.04 5.09
C VAL A 50 -4.97 -5.48 4.63
N SER A 51 -4.70 -5.78 3.35
CA SER A 51 -4.82 -7.14 2.81
C SER A 51 -3.90 -8.12 3.54
N PHE A 52 -2.68 -7.72 3.85
CA PHE A 52 -1.70 -8.56 4.57
C PHE A 52 -2.07 -8.75 6.04
N GLU A 53 -2.55 -7.71 6.71
CA GLU A 53 -3.05 -7.82 8.08
C GLU A 53 -4.22 -8.80 8.17
N LEU A 54 -5.18 -8.71 7.25
CA LEU A 54 -6.29 -9.67 7.16
C LEU A 54 -5.81 -11.09 6.89
N TYR A 55 -4.78 -11.26 6.06
CA TYR A 55 -4.18 -12.56 5.80
C TYR A 55 -3.56 -13.15 7.08
N LYS A 56 -2.76 -12.35 7.79
CA LYS A 56 -2.14 -12.71 9.09
C LYS A 56 -3.17 -13.12 10.14
N GLN A 57 -4.37 -12.54 10.10
CA GLN A 57 -5.51 -12.88 10.96
C GLN A 57 -6.35 -14.06 10.45
N ASN A 58 -5.90 -14.82 9.44
CA ASN A 58 -6.62 -15.92 8.79
C ASN A 58 -7.97 -15.52 8.14
N LYS A 59 -8.18 -14.23 7.84
CA LYS A 59 -9.37 -13.70 7.16
C LYS A 59 -9.19 -13.72 5.63
N ILE A 60 -8.97 -14.92 5.08
CA ILE A 60 -8.53 -15.12 3.70
C ILE A 60 -9.48 -14.52 2.64
N PRO A 61 -10.82 -14.70 2.71
CA PRO A 61 -11.72 -14.12 1.72
C PRO A 61 -11.69 -12.58 1.70
N GLN A 62 -11.61 -11.96 2.88
CA GLN A 62 -11.55 -10.51 3.04
C GLN A 62 -10.22 -9.96 2.53
N SER A 63 -9.12 -10.62 2.87
CA SER A 63 -7.78 -10.30 2.36
C SER A 63 -7.79 -10.25 0.82
N LYS A 64 -8.26 -11.32 0.15
CA LYS A 64 -8.36 -11.38 -1.32
C LYS A 64 -9.23 -10.26 -1.91
N LYS A 65 -10.32 -9.88 -1.22
CA LYS A 65 -11.17 -8.76 -1.65
C LYS A 65 -10.42 -7.43 -1.57
N ILE A 66 -9.69 -7.17 -0.48
CA ILE A 66 -8.93 -5.94 -0.31
C ILE A 66 -7.75 -5.87 -1.29
N TRP A 67 -7.06 -6.99 -1.55
CA TRP A 67 -6.01 -7.05 -2.57
C TRP A 67 -6.49 -6.57 -3.95
N LYS A 68 -7.71 -6.93 -4.36
CA LYS A 68 -8.30 -6.44 -5.62
C LYS A 68 -8.43 -4.92 -5.65
N ASN A 69 -8.63 -4.26 -4.51
CA ASN A 69 -8.64 -2.81 -4.41
C ASN A 69 -7.24 -2.22 -4.63
N TYR A 70 -6.18 -2.85 -4.11
CA TYR A 70 -4.80 -2.46 -4.45
C TYR A 70 -4.57 -2.55 -5.96
N LEU A 71 -4.93 -3.69 -6.58
CA LEU A 71 -4.76 -3.91 -8.03
C LEU A 71 -5.49 -2.87 -8.88
N LYS A 72 -6.65 -2.36 -8.44
CA LYS A 72 -7.37 -1.28 -9.12
C LYS A 72 -6.54 0.00 -9.24
N TYR A 73 -5.78 0.34 -8.21
CA TYR A 73 -4.99 1.58 -8.16
C TYR A 73 -3.57 1.41 -8.67
N ARG A 74 -3.05 0.18 -8.70
CA ARG A 74 -1.68 -0.14 -9.13
C ARG A 74 -1.28 0.42 -10.51
N PRO A 75 -2.14 0.42 -11.55
CA PRO A 75 -1.82 1.03 -12.85
C PRO A 75 -1.57 2.55 -12.80
N LEU A 76 -2.04 3.25 -11.75
CA LEU A 76 -1.81 4.68 -11.59
C LEU A 76 -0.35 5.03 -11.35
N LEU A 77 0.48 4.07 -10.94
CA LEU A 77 1.92 4.27 -10.79
C LEU A 77 2.56 4.89 -12.04
N TYR A 78 2.12 4.46 -13.23
CA TYR A 78 2.61 4.98 -14.52
C TYR A 78 2.05 6.37 -14.90
N LYS A 79 1.12 6.90 -14.10
CA LYS A 79 0.45 8.19 -14.32
C LYS A 79 0.78 9.23 -13.24
N VAL A 80 1.55 8.85 -12.22
CA VAL A 80 1.96 9.75 -11.14
C VAL A 80 3.20 10.53 -11.56
N LYS A 81 3.14 11.85 -11.39
CA LYS A 81 4.30 12.73 -11.45
C LYS A 81 4.61 13.16 -10.02
N SER A 82 5.67 12.60 -9.43
CA SER A 82 6.04 12.84 -8.03
C SER A 82 7.55 12.74 -7.88
N LEU A 83 8.12 13.51 -6.96
CA LEU A 83 9.53 13.40 -6.55
C LEU A 83 9.83 12.05 -5.87
N HIS A 84 8.79 11.34 -5.42
CA HIS A 84 8.90 10.05 -4.72
C HIS A 84 8.68 8.84 -5.64
N LEU A 85 8.66 9.02 -6.95
CA LEU A 85 8.30 7.97 -7.92
C LEU A 85 9.15 6.70 -7.76
N ASN A 86 10.46 6.82 -7.53
CA ASN A 86 11.34 5.68 -7.30
C ASN A 86 10.93 4.85 -6.08
N ARG A 87 10.48 5.51 -5.00
CA ARG A 87 9.98 4.82 -3.80
C ARG A 87 8.65 4.14 -4.06
N TYR A 88 7.76 4.74 -4.84
CA TYR A 88 6.52 4.07 -5.24
C TYR A 88 6.77 2.82 -6.08
N HIS A 89 7.75 2.85 -6.99
CA HIS A 89 8.16 1.66 -7.72
C HIS A 89 8.75 0.58 -6.80
N PHE A 90 9.56 0.97 -5.83
CA PHE A 90 10.09 0.05 -4.82
C PHE A 90 8.95 -0.60 -4.02
N ILE A 91 8.05 0.21 -3.46
CA ILE A 91 6.89 -0.26 -2.67
C ILE A 91 6.05 -1.23 -3.48
N ALA A 92 5.70 -0.88 -4.73
CA ALA A 92 4.90 -1.75 -5.58
C ALA A 92 5.50 -3.15 -5.75
N ARG A 93 6.80 -3.23 -6.04
CA ARG A 93 7.51 -4.51 -6.16
C ARG A 93 7.53 -5.28 -4.84
N TYR A 94 7.79 -4.58 -3.75
CA TYR A 94 7.95 -5.20 -2.45
C TYR A 94 6.63 -5.77 -1.91
N VAL A 95 5.55 -5.00 -2.04
CA VAL A 95 4.19 -5.43 -1.72
C VAL A 95 3.77 -6.63 -2.57
N GLU A 96 4.07 -6.63 -3.87
CA GLU A 96 3.81 -7.77 -4.77
C GLU A 96 4.59 -9.03 -4.35
N GLN A 97 5.84 -8.88 -3.92
CA GLN A 97 6.64 -9.98 -3.39
C GLN A 97 6.04 -10.58 -2.11
N ILE A 98 5.64 -9.75 -1.15
CA ILE A 98 4.97 -10.20 0.09
C ILE A 98 3.68 -10.95 -0.25
N HIS A 99 2.89 -10.45 -1.20
CA HIS A 99 1.66 -11.10 -1.62
C HIS A 99 1.89 -12.50 -2.20
N ILE A 100 2.93 -12.67 -3.03
CA ILE A 100 3.32 -13.98 -3.59
C ILE A 100 3.70 -14.94 -2.44
N GLN A 101 4.55 -14.50 -1.50
CA GLN A 101 4.97 -15.31 -0.36
C GLN A 101 3.81 -15.75 0.53
N ASN A 102 2.79 -14.90 0.71
CA ASN A 102 1.59 -15.22 1.49
C ASN A 102 0.62 -16.17 0.76
N HIS A 103 0.83 -16.52 -0.51
CA HIS A 103 -0.11 -17.34 -1.28
C HIS A 103 0.51 -18.57 -1.94
N HIS A 104 1.72 -18.94 -1.49
CA HIS A 104 2.32 -20.25 -1.68
C HIS A 104 2.17 -21.09 -0.40
#